data_AF-A0A1H2UMA8-F1
#
_entry.id   AF-A0A1H2UMA8-F1
#
_cell.length_a   1.000
_cell.length_b   1.000
_cell.length_c   1.000
_cell.angle_alpha   90.00
_cell.angle_beta   90.00
_cell.angle_gamma   90.00
#
_symmetry.space_group_name_H-M   'P 1'
#
loop_
_entity.id
_entity.type
_entity.pdbx_description
1 polymer ?
#
loop_
_entity_poly.entity_id
_entity_poly.type
_entity_poly.pdbx_seq_one_letter_code
_entity_poly.pdbx_strand_id
1 'polypeptide(L)'
;MSSETGFALLVARDMRRLTNAGKPGRRWQMGYGVAVVLALIVLATYESTQHTITLSTIGPVWAISYYIPIISFGFAMSLVLNEWRQNTVGWWLTLPLPRIQLALAKCLAAVGKAARVSSWTFVAVTILGFYTSFLSTRSLDWPSALSFLVDGFRWTLFVLCLCPLTSSLGLVFGTIRQSRWRPALPVVWIAWVMGWVVWSSHHPHWHMGRLIGLGHGFMTTEQMVHLVIDLVASWILAALLTCLAAYFLERQTDL
;
A
#
# COMPACT_ATOMS: atom_id res chain seq x y z
N MET A 1 -23.29 39.02 -21.43
CA MET A 1 -22.77 37.83 -20.70
C MET A 1 -22.62 36.73 -21.73
N SER A 2 -21.38 36.37 -22.07
CA SER A 2 -21.02 35.75 -23.35
C SER A 2 -21.34 34.26 -23.44
N SER A 3 -21.86 33.86 -24.61
CA SER A 3 -22.16 32.49 -25.04
C SER A 3 -20.96 31.53 -24.92
N GLU A 4 -19.74 32.06 -24.92
CA GLU A 4 -18.48 31.31 -24.79
C GLU A 4 -18.35 30.61 -23.43
N THR A 5 -18.88 31.20 -22.36
CA THR A 5 -18.82 30.61 -21.01
C THR A 5 -19.74 29.38 -20.88
N GLY A 6 -20.87 29.38 -21.57
CA GLY A 6 -21.82 28.26 -21.62
C GLY A 6 -21.27 27.05 -22.38
N PHE A 7 -20.61 27.28 -23.51
CA PHE A 7 -20.00 26.22 -24.30
C PHE A 7 -18.84 25.55 -23.55
N ALA A 8 -17.95 26.33 -22.93
CA ALA A 8 -16.85 25.80 -22.12
C ALA A 8 -17.36 24.96 -20.93
N LEU A 9 -18.46 25.37 -20.31
CA LEU A 9 -19.12 24.62 -19.22
C LEU A 9 -19.71 23.29 -19.70
N LEU A 10 -20.31 23.26 -20.89
CA LEU A 10 -20.85 22.03 -21.49
C LEU A 10 -19.73 21.05 -21.87
N VAL A 11 -18.65 21.54 -22.50
CA VAL A 11 -17.48 20.72 -22.85
C VAL A 11 -16.81 20.16 -21.59
N ALA A 12 -16.64 20.97 -20.54
CA ALA A 12 -16.09 20.51 -19.27
C ALA A 12 -16.98 19.47 -18.58
N ARG A 13 -18.30 19.57 -18.74
CA ARG A 13 -19.28 18.60 -18.21
C ARG A 13 -19.23 17.29 -18.97
N ASP A 14 -19.11 17.32 -20.30
CA ASP A 14 -18.99 16.11 -21.12
C ASP A 14 -17.65 15.41 -20.95
N MET A 15 -16.55 16.14 -20.86
CA MET A 15 -15.24 15.55 -20.51
C MET A 15 -15.26 14.89 -19.12
N ARG A 16 -15.97 15.46 -18.14
CA ARG A 16 -16.19 14.82 -16.83
C ARG A 16 -17.09 13.59 -16.89
N ARG A 17 -18.04 13.53 -17.83
CA ARG A 17 -18.88 12.35 -18.05
C ARG A 17 -18.07 11.22 -18.68
N LEU A 18 -17.26 11.52 -19.70
CA LEU A 18 -16.38 10.55 -20.36
C LEU A 18 -15.33 9.96 -19.40
N THR A 19 -14.72 10.81 -18.56
CA THR A 19 -13.75 10.34 -17.55
C THR A 19 -14.37 9.52 -16.42
N ASN A 20 -15.65 9.70 -16.10
CA ASN A 20 -16.36 8.86 -15.12
C ASN A 20 -17.05 7.62 -15.75
N ALA A 21 -17.29 7.62 -17.07
CA ALA A 21 -17.82 6.48 -17.81
C ALA A 21 -16.83 5.31 -17.93
N GLY A 22 -15.54 5.55 -17.68
CA GLY A 22 -14.48 4.53 -17.74
C GLY A 22 -14.30 3.69 -16.48
N LYS A 23 -15.13 3.83 -15.45
CA LYS A 23 -15.06 2.90 -14.30
C LYS A 23 -15.74 1.59 -14.70
N PRO A 24 -15.00 0.47 -14.88
CA PRO A 24 -15.63 -0.80 -15.20
C PRO A 24 -16.67 -1.10 -14.13
N GLY A 25 -17.90 -1.41 -14.55
CA GLY A 25 -18.97 -1.75 -13.61
C GLY A 25 -18.54 -2.86 -12.66
N ARG A 26 -19.13 -2.92 -11.46
CA ARG A 26 -18.76 -3.89 -10.40
C ARG A 26 -18.64 -5.34 -10.91
N ARG A 27 -19.45 -5.71 -11.91
CA ARG A 27 -19.40 -7.02 -12.60
C ARG A 27 -18.13 -7.23 -13.42
N TRP A 28 -17.65 -6.21 -14.13
CA TRP A 28 -16.39 -6.27 -14.89
C TRP A 28 -15.17 -6.31 -13.97
N GLN A 29 -15.21 -5.58 -12.85
CA GLN A 29 -14.16 -5.70 -11.82
C GLN A 29 -14.09 -7.11 -11.23
N MET A 30 -15.24 -7.74 -10.98
CA MET A 30 -15.28 -9.16 -10.59
C MET A 30 -14.75 -10.07 -11.70
N GLY A 31 -15.10 -9.81 -12.96
CA GLY A 31 -14.60 -10.56 -14.12
C GLY A 31 -13.07 -10.52 -14.23
N TYR A 32 -12.47 -9.33 -14.13
CA TYR A 32 -11.01 -9.19 -14.10
C TYR A 32 -10.39 -9.88 -12.89
N GLY A 33 -11.01 -9.79 -11.71
CA GLY A 33 -10.56 -10.51 -10.53
C GLY A 33 -10.54 -12.02 -10.73
N VAL A 34 -11.61 -12.59 -11.29
CA VAL A 34 -11.72 -14.01 -11.62
C VAL A 34 -10.69 -14.42 -12.67
N ALA A 35 -10.49 -13.60 -13.71
CA ALA A 35 -9.49 -13.87 -14.75
C ALA A 35 -8.06 -13.89 -14.20
N VAL A 36 -7.72 -12.96 -13.30
CA VAL A 36 -6.42 -12.95 -12.61
C VAL A 36 -6.25 -14.18 -11.72
N VAL A 37 -7.28 -14.56 -10.96
CA VAL A 37 -7.24 -15.77 -10.12
C VAL A 37 -7.06 -17.02 -10.98
N LEU A 38 -7.79 -17.13 -12.10
CA LEU A 38 -7.63 -18.24 -13.05
C LEU A 38 -6.23 -18.27 -13.66
N ALA A 39 -5.70 -17.13 -14.10
CA ALA A 39 -4.35 -17.04 -14.63
C ALA A 39 -3.31 -17.49 -13.59
N LEU A 40 -3.45 -17.09 -12.33
CA LEU A 40 -2.59 -17.52 -11.24
C LEU A 40 -2.71 -19.03 -10.98
N ILE A 41 -3.91 -19.61 -11.02
CA ILE A 41 -4.12 -21.05 -10.87
C ILE A 41 -3.45 -21.81 -12.01
N VAL A 42 -3.62 -21.38 -13.26
CA VAL A 42 -3.01 -22.00 -14.45
C VAL A 42 -1.48 -21.91 -14.39
N LEU A 43 -0.94 -20.75 -14.03
CA LEU A 43 0.51 -20.58 -13.88
C LEU A 43 1.04 -21.50 -12.76
N ALA A 44 0.35 -21.54 -11.62
CA ALA A 44 0.72 -22.38 -10.49
C ALA A 44 0.62 -23.89 -10.80
N THR A 45 -0.36 -24.32 -11.60
CA THR A 45 -0.47 -25.72 -12.04
C THR A 45 0.61 -26.08 -13.05
N TYR A 46 0.93 -25.17 -13.98
CA TYR A 46 2.01 -25.36 -14.94
C TYR A 46 3.38 -25.50 -14.25
N GLU A 47 3.69 -24.56 -13.35
CA GLU A 47 4.94 -24.59 -12.58
C GLU A 47 5.02 -25.83 -11.68
N SER A 48 3.91 -26.20 -11.01
CA SER A 48 3.85 -27.38 -10.15
C SER A 48 3.97 -28.72 -10.89
N THR A 49 3.71 -28.75 -12.20
CA THR A 49 3.83 -29.97 -13.03
C THR A 49 5.20 -30.08 -13.70
N GLN A 50 5.86 -28.96 -13.95
CA GLN A 50 7.22 -28.89 -14.51
C GLN A 50 8.32 -29.05 -13.44
N HIS A 51 8.08 -28.54 -12.23
CA HIS A 51 9.05 -28.56 -11.14
C HIS A 51 8.44 -29.22 -9.89
N THR A 52 9.24 -30.00 -9.15
CA THR A 52 8.85 -30.49 -7.82
C THR A 52 8.86 -29.32 -6.84
N ILE A 53 7.71 -28.67 -6.71
CA ILE A 53 7.57 -27.49 -5.87
C ILE A 53 7.26 -27.92 -4.43
N THR A 54 8.23 -27.72 -3.54
CA THR A 54 8.06 -27.85 -2.09
C THR A 54 7.71 -26.50 -1.46
N LEU A 55 7.02 -26.49 -0.30
CA LEU A 55 6.68 -25.24 0.40
C LEU A 55 7.91 -24.38 0.73
N SER A 56 9.07 -25.00 0.97
CA SER A 56 10.34 -24.30 1.18
C SER A 56 10.81 -23.51 -0.04
N THR A 57 10.42 -23.92 -1.25
CA THR A 57 10.76 -23.25 -2.51
C THR A 57 9.73 -22.18 -2.90
N ILE A 58 8.50 -22.24 -2.35
CA ILE A 58 7.41 -21.27 -2.57
C ILE A 58 7.56 -20.00 -1.72
N GLY A 59 8.46 -19.99 -0.73
CA GLY A 59 8.71 -18.83 0.14
C GLY A 59 8.90 -17.46 -0.58
N PRO A 60 9.47 -17.38 -1.80
CA PRO A 60 9.53 -16.13 -2.56
C PRO A 60 8.17 -15.58 -3.03
N VAL A 61 7.09 -16.37 -3.04
CA VAL A 61 5.74 -15.89 -3.41
C VAL A 61 5.25 -14.82 -2.44
N TRP A 62 5.73 -14.84 -1.20
CA TRP A 62 5.47 -13.78 -0.22
C TRP A 62 5.97 -12.41 -0.68
N ALA A 63 6.92 -12.34 -1.62
CA ALA A 63 7.41 -11.08 -2.19
C ALA A 63 6.30 -10.25 -2.87
N ILE A 64 5.19 -10.85 -3.29
CA ILE A 64 4.03 -10.11 -3.83
C ILE A 64 3.47 -9.13 -2.77
N SER A 65 3.54 -9.48 -1.49
CA SER A 65 3.11 -8.62 -0.39
C SER A 65 3.98 -7.37 -0.22
N TYR A 66 5.16 -7.30 -0.85
CA TYR A 66 6.02 -6.11 -0.82
C TYR A 66 5.35 -4.86 -1.40
N TYR A 67 4.34 -5.01 -2.26
CA TYR A 67 3.59 -3.89 -2.82
C TYR A 67 2.54 -3.29 -1.87
N ILE A 68 2.23 -3.95 -0.74
CA ILE A 68 1.19 -3.49 0.21
C ILE A 68 1.46 -2.08 0.76
N PRO A 69 2.69 -1.68 1.14
CA PRO A 69 2.97 -0.32 1.60
C PRO A 69 2.69 0.73 0.51
N ILE A 70 2.97 0.40 -0.76
CA ILE A 70 2.65 1.26 -1.91
C ILE A 70 1.12 1.41 -2.06
N ILE A 71 0.37 0.31 -1.89
CA ILE A 71 -1.10 0.34 -1.89
C ILE A 71 -1.61 1.20 -0.72
N SER A 72 -0.98 1.11 0.45
CA SER A 72 -1.31 1.92 1.64
C SER A 72 -1.16 3.42 1.38
N PHE A 73 -0.08 3.83 0.71
CA PHE A 73 0.12 5.19 0.23
C PHE A 73 -1.06 5.65 -0.66
N GLY A 74 -1.47 4.81 -1.62
CA GLY A 74 -2.61 5.10 -2.50
C GLY A 74 -3.93 5.25 -1.74
N PHE A 75 -4.19 4.41 -0.73
CA PHE A 75 -5.39 4.52 0.10
C PHE A 75 -5.44 5.81 0.89
N ALA A 76 -4.35 6.18 1.56
CA ALA A 76 -4.25 7.43 2.30
C ALA A 76 -4.48 8.65 1.39
N MET A 77 -3.81 8.68 0.22
CA MET A 77 -4.00 9.75 -0.76
C MET A 77 -5.46 9.81 -1.25
N SER A 78 -6.07 8.66 -1.54
CA SER A 78 -7.46 8.60 -2.03
C SER A 78 -8.48 9.08 -1.01
N LEU A 79 -8.25 8.85 0.29
CA LEU A 79 -9.12 9.35 1.36
C LEU A 79 -9.15 10.88 1.38
N VAL A 80 -8.00 11.51 1.18
CA VAL A 80 -7.92 12.97 1.04
C VAL A 80 -8.60 13.39 -0.26
N LEU A 81 -8.19 12.87 -1.41
CA LEU A 81 -8.75 13.31 -2.70
C LEU A 81 -10.28 13.13 -2.81
N ASN A 82 -10.84 12.08 -2.23
CA ASN A 82 -12.28 11.83 -2.27
C ASN A 82 -13.09 12.87 -1.50
N GLU A 83 -12.58 13.39 -0.37
CA GLU A 83 -13.30 14.41 0.40
C GLU A 83 -13.33 15.76 -0.31
N TRP A 84 -12.23 16.13 -0.97
CA TRP A 84 -12.18 17.33 -1.81
C TRP A 84 -13.12 17.18 -3.01
N ARG A 85 -13.21 15.98 -3.58
CA ARG A 85 -14.15 15.70 -4.66
C ARG A 85 -15.62 15.73 -4.21
N GLN A 86 -15.90 15.34 -2.97
CA GLN A 86 -17.24 15.30 -2.40
C GLN A 86 -17.66 16.62 -1.72
N ASN A 87 -16.81 17.66 -1.75
CA ASN A 87 -17.01 18.92 -1.03
C ASN A 87 -17.24 18.75 0.48
N THR A 88 -16.80 17.63 1.06
CA THR A 88 -16.89 17.36 2.51
C THR A 88 -15.69 17.93 3.27
N VAL A 89 -14.80 18.68 2.61
CA VAL A 89 -13.68 19.39 3.26
C VAL A 89 -14.18 20.38 4.31
N GLY A 90 -15.34 21.02 4.06
CA GLY A 90 -15.97 21.92 5.03
C GLY A 90 -16.37 21.23 6.35
N TRP A 91 -16.53 19.90 6.36
CA TRP A 91 -16.82 19.16 7.59
C TRP A 91 -15.63 19.12 8.53
N TRP A 92 -14.41 19.23 7.99
CA TRP A 92 -13.23 19.44 8.82
C TRP A 92 -13.37 20.75 9.58
N LEU A 93 -13.69 21.83 8.88
CA LEU A 93 -13.87 23.16 9.45
C LEU A 93 -14.94 23.21 10.56
N THR A 94 -16.03 22.48 10.41
CA THR A 94 -17.15 22.52 11.36
C THR A 94 -16.97 21.63 12.59
N LEU A 95 -16.04 20.67 12.57
CA LEU A 95 -15.81 19.79 13.71
C LEU A 95 -14.90 20.47 14.74
N PRO A 96 -15.30 20.57 16.03
CA PRO A 96 -14.48 21.12 17.12
C PRO A 96 -13.43 20.10 17.59
N LEU A 97 -12.78 19.42 16.65
CA LEU A 97 -11.73 18.44 16.91
C LEU A 97 -10.39 18.99 16.42
N PRO A 98 -9.29 18.76 17.16
CA PRO A 98 -7.97 19.17 16.72
C PRO A 98 -7.62 18.47 15.39
N ARG A 99 -7.07 19.23 14.44
CA ARG A 99 -6.73 18.78 13.08
C ARG A 99 -5.81 17.56 13.08
N ILE A 100 -4.94 17.46 14.08
CA ILE A 100 -4.02 16.33 14.29
C ILE A 100 -4.79 15.02 14.55
N GLN A 101 -5.87 15.05 15.34
CA GLN A 101 -6.69 13.85 15.58
C GLN A 101 -7.38 13.37 14.30
N LEU A 102 -7.88 14.29 13.47
CA LEU A 102 -8.48 13.95 12.18
C LEU A 102 -7.45 13.33 11.22
N ALA A 103 -6.25 13.92 11.13
CA ALA A 103 -5.16 13.38 10.32
C ALA A 103 -4.71 12.00 10.80
N LEU A 104 -4.58 11.79 12.11
CA LEU A 104 -4.27 10.49 12.71
C LEU A 104 -5.36 9.46 12.42
N ALA A 105 -6.64 9.81 12.59
CA ALA A 105 -7.75 8.91 12.30
C ALA A 105 -7.73 8.43 10.84
N LYS A 106 -7.37 9.31 9.90
CA LYS A 106 -7.23 8.96 8.49
C LYS A 106 -6.02 8.10 8.20
N CYS A 107 -4.90 8.37 8.87
CA CYS A 107 -3.71 7.54 8.78
C CYS A 107 -4.04 6.12 9.26
N LEU A 108 -4.67 5.99 10.42
CA LEU A 108 -5.14 4.71 10.97
C LEU A 108 -6.17 4.03 10.07
N ALA A 109 -7.10 4.76 9.48
CA ALA A 109 -8.06 4.21 8.52
C ALA A 109 -7.37 3.67 7.25
N ALA A 110 -6.33 4.36 6.76
CA ALA A 110 -5.54 3.89 5.62
C ALA A 110 -4.74 2.63 5.98
N VAL A 111 -4.08 2.62 7.14
CA VAL A 111 -3.36 1.45 7.66
C VAL A 111 -4.32 0.27 7.87
N GLY A 112 -5.53 0.51 8.40
CA GLY A 112 -6.56 -0.51 8.56
C GLY A 112 -7.06 -1.11 7.23
N LYS A 113 -7.17 -0.28 6.18
CA LYS A 113 -7.46 -0.77 4.82
C LYS A 113 -6.31 -1.60 4.27
N ALA A 114 -5.07 -1.17 4.47
CA ALA A 114 -3.89 -1.93 4.08
C ALA A 114 -3.80 -3.25 4.85
N ALA A 115 -4.10 -3.26 6.15
CA ALA A 115 -4.18 -4.46 6.98
C ALA A 115 -5.23 -5.46 6.46
N ARG A 116 -6.40 -4.96 6.03
CA ARG A 116 -7.42 -5.80 5.39
C ARG A 116 -6.92 -6.42 4.09
N VAL A 117 -6.28 -5.63 3.21
CA VAL A 117 -5.68 -6.15 1.97
C VAL A 117 -4.61 -7.20 2.30
N SER A 118 -3.75 -6.90 3.28
CA SER A 118 -2.69 -7.79 3.75
C SER A 118 -3.22 -9.13 4.28
N SER A 119 -4.36 -9.12 4.97
CA SER A 119 -5.03 -10.33 5.44
C SER A 119 -5.56 -11.15 4.28
N TRP A 120 -6.19 -10.52 3.29
CA TRP A 120 -6.66 -11.21 2.09
C TRP A 120 -5.52 -11.80 1.26
N THR A 121 -4.40 -11.06 1.10
CA THR A 121 -3.22 -11.58 0.40
C THR A 121 -2.60 -12.74 1.15
N PHE A 122 -2.55 -12.68 2.49
CA PHE A 122 -2.06 -13.79 3.31
C PHE A 122 -2.89 -15.06 3.12
N VAL A 123 -4.22 -14.94 3.18
CA VAL A 123 -5.13 -16.08 2.94
C VAL A 123 -4.97 -16.62 1.52
N ALA A 124 -4.91 -15.76 0.50
CA ALA A 124 -4.77 -16.16 -0.89
C ALA A 124 -3.45 -16.90 -1.17
N VAL A 125 -2.32 -16.37 -0.70
CA VAL A 125 -0.99 -17.00 -0.85
C VAL A 125 -0.93 -18.31 -0.08
N THR A 126 -1.54 -18.37 1.10
CA THR A 126 -1.62 -19.60 1.90
C THR A 126 -2.38 -20.71 1.17
N ILE A 127 -3.57 -20.40 0.64
CA ILE A 127 -4.37 -21.36 -0.13
C ILE A 127 -3.59 -21.83 -1.37
N LEU A 128 -2.92 -20.91 -2.07
CA LEU A 128 -2.13 -21.22 -3.26
C LEU A 128 -0.92 -22.12 -2.91
N GLY A 129 -0.22 -21.84 -1.81
CA GLY A 129 0.90 -22.65 -1.34
C GLY A 129 0.49 -24.06 -0.95
N PHE A 130 -0.62 -24.21 -0.24
CA PHE A 130 -1.16 -25.54 0.08
C PHE A 130 -1.64 -26.31 -1.14
N TYR A 131 -2.33 -25.63 -2.06
CA TYR A 131 -2.82 -26.25 -3.29
C TYR A 131 -1.66 -26.78 -4.16
N THR A 132 -0.63 -25.96 -4.38
CA THR A 132 0.54 -26.32 -5.19
C THR A 132 1.36 -27.45 -4.56
N SER A 133 1.59 -27.41 -3.25
CA SER A 133 2.26 -28.51 -2.57
C SER A 133 1.46 -29.81 -2.64
N PHE A 134 0.15 -29.76 -2.37
CA PHE A 134 -0.69 -30.95 -2.43
C PHE A 134 -0.66 -31.59 -3.84
N LEU A 135 -0.68 -30.76 -4.88
CA LEU A 135 -0.62 -31.22 -6.28
C LEU A 135 0.73 -31.86 -6.63
N SER A 136 1.84 -31.30 -6.15
CA SER A 136 3.20 -31.75 -6.51
C SER A 136 3.64 -32.99 -5.71
N THR A 137 3.46 -33.00 -4.38
CA THR A 137 4.01 -34.06 -3.52
C THR A 137 2.99 -35.14 -3.14
N ARG A 138 1.69 -34.95 -3.40
CA ARG A 138 0.56 -35.81 -2.94
C ARG A 138 0.48 -36.08 -1.43
N SER A 139 1.45 -35.60 -0.66
CA SER A 139 1.49 -35.59 0.80
C SER A 139 1.78 -34.17 1.28
N LEU A 140 1.09 -33.80 2.36
CA LEU A 140 1.31 -32.54 3.07
C LEU A 140 2.21 -32.82 4.27
N ASP A 141 3.43 -32.29 4.21
CA ASP A 141 4.34 -32.32 5.35
C ASP A 141 3.96 -31.22 6.34
N TRP A 142 3.41 -31.61 7.49
CA TRP A 142 2.92 -30.69 8.53
C TRP A 142 3.99 -29.73 9.07
N PRO A 143 5.23 -30.17 9.36
CA PRO A 143 6.33 -29.27 9.71
C PRO A 143 6.58 -28.18 8.67
N SER A 144 6.62 -28.54 7.38
CA SER A 144 6.82 -27.59 6.28
C SER A 144 5.63 -26.64 6.08
N ALA A 145 4.41 -27.11 6.35
CA ALA A 145 3.20 -26.29 6.37
C ALA A 145 3.24 -25.22 7.46
N LEU A 146 3.66 -25.60 8.67
CA LEU A 146 3.73 -24.69 9.81
C LEU A 146 4.84 -23.65 9.62
N SER A 147 6.03 -24.05 9.15
CA SER A 147 7.10 -23.10 8.88
C SER A 147 6.68 -22.06 7.84
N PHE A 148 6.07 -22.49 6.74
CA PHE A 148 5.55 -21.60 5.70
C PHE A 148 4.54 -20.57 6.21
N LEU A 149 3.62 -20.99 7.10
CA LEU A 149 2.65 -20.08 7.74
C LEU A 149 3.33 -19.08 8.68
N VAL A 150 4.26 -19.52 9.51
CA VAL A 150 5.01 -18.67 10.45
C VAL A 150 5.82 -17.63 9.68
N ASP A 151 6.51 -18.07 8.64
CA ASP A 151 7.33 -17.24 7.77
C ASP A 151 6.49 -16.19 7.03
N GLY A 152 5.37 -16.62 6.44
CA GLY A 152 4.39 -15.72 5.83
C GLY A 152 3.83 -14.71 6.82
N PHE A 153 3.54 -15.13 8.05
CA PHE A 153 3.00 -14.27 9.09
C PHE A 153 4.03 -13.21 9.53
N ARG A 154 5.28 -13.61 9.77
CA ARG A 154 6.38 -12.70 10.12
C ARG A 154 6.61 -11.67 9.03
N TRP A 155 6.63 -12.11 7.77
CA TRP A 155 6.76 -11.23 6.61
C TRP A 155 5.59 -10.25 6.50
N THR A 156 4.37 -10.74 6.63
CA THR A 156 3.15 -9.92 6.54
C THR A 156 3.11 -8.87 7.64
N LEU A 157 3.50 -9.24 8.87
CA LEU A 157 3.59 -8.31 10.00
C LEU A 157 4.65 -7.24 9.75
N PHE A 158 5.84 -7.63 9.28
CA PHE A 158 6.90 -6.69 8.91
C PHE A 158 6.42 -5.66 7.89
N VAL A 159 5.79 -6.12 6.81
CA VAL A 159 5.22 -5.25 5.76
C VAL A 159 4.15 -4.32 6.33
N LEU A 160 3.29 -4.82 7.22
CA LEU A 160 2.25 -4.03 7.86
C LEU A 160 2.82 -2.93 8.78
N CYS A 161 3.96 -3.17 9.40
CA CYS A 161 4.68 -2.16 10.17
C CYS A 161 5.30 -1.04 9.30
N LEU A 162 5.42 -1.22 7.98
CA LEU A 162 5.84 -0.17 7.04
C LEU A 162 4.67 0.70 6.53
N CYS A 163 3.43 0.23 6.72
CA CYS A 163 2.21 0.94 6.29
C CYS A 163 2.01 2.32 6.95
N PRO A 164 2.35 2.56 8.24
CA PRO A 164 2.21 3.89 8.84
C PRO A 164 3.02 4.96 8.10
N LEU A 165 4.28 4.67 7.75
CA LEU A 165 5.13 5.59 7.02
C LEU A 165 4.54 5.93 5.66
N THR A 166 4.23 4.90 4.87
CA THR A 166 3.68 5.08 3.51
C THR A 166 2.30 5.74 3.51
N SER A 167 1.47 5.47 4.52
CA SER A 167 0.17 6.14 4.69
C SER A 167 0.33 7.61 5.04
N SER A 168 1.25 7.96 5.95
CA SER A 168 1.52 9.35 6.33
C SER A 168 2.00 10.17 5.14
N LEU A 169 2.87 9.60 4.28
CA LEU A 169 3.27 10.21 3.02
C LEU A 169 2.10 10.39 2.08
N GLY A 170 1.25 9.36 1.92
CA GLY A 170 0.06 9.44 1.08
C GLY A 170 -0.88 10.57 1.51
N LEU A 171 -1.01 10.82 2.82
CA LEU A 171 -1.74 11.97 3.35
C LEU A 171 -1.08 13.29 2.95
N VAL A 172 0.23 13.46 3.18
CA VAL A 172 0.97 14.70 2.82
C VAL A 172 0.86 14.98 1.32
N PHE A 173 1.05 13.97 0.47
CA PHE A 173 0.90 14.12 -0.98
C PHE A 173 -0.53 14.47 -1.38
N GLY A 174 -1.52 13.85 -0.74
CA GLY A 174 -2.93 14.18 -0.92
C GLY A 174 -3.25 15.63 -0.59
N THR A 175 -2.73 16.14 0.53
CA THR A 175 -3.00 17.51 1.00
C THR A 175 -2.27 18.56 0.18
N ILE A 176 -0.99 18.35 -0.15
CA ILE A 176 -0.21 19.24 -1.03
C ILE A 176 -0.86 19.33 -2.41
N ARG A 177 -1.35 18.21 -2.95
CA ARG A 177 -2.02 18.18 -4.26
C ARG A 177 -3.30 19.02 -4.30
N GLN A 178 -3.94 19.27 -3.18
CA GLN A 178 -5.13 20.11 -3.14
C GLN A 178 -4.83 21.57 -2.79
N SER A 179 -3.66 21.84 -2.23
CA SER A 179 -3.27 23.16 -1.76
C SER A 179 -2.67 24.05 -2.87
N ARG A 180 -2.29 25.29 -2.50
CA ARG A 180 -1.49 26.18 -3.36
C ARG A 180 -0.09 25.64 -3.66
N TRP A 181 0.36 24.61 -2.94
CA TRP A 181 1.68 23.98 -3.06
C TRP A 181 1.73 22.83 -4.08
N ARG A 182 0.68 22.64 -4.89
CA ARG A 182 0.69 21.72 -6.04
C ARG A 182 1.99 21.70 -6.87
N PRO A 183 2.59 22.85 -7.27
CA PRO A 183 3.82 22.83 -8.06
C PRO A 183 5.03 22.27 -7.30
N ALA A 184 4.97 22.16 -5.96
CA ALA A 184 6.03 21.57 -5.16
C ALA A 184 5.98 20.02 -5.14
N LEU A 185 4.91 19.38 -5.63
CA LEU A 185 4.79 17.91 -5.64
C LEU A 185 5.97 17.18 -6.29
N PRO A 186 6.46 17.59 -7.49
CA PRO A 186 7.61 16.92 -8.10
C PRO A 186 8.86 17.04 -7.23
N VAL A 187 9.06 18.20 -6.59
CA VAL A 187 10.21 18.45 -5.70
C VAL A 187 10.14 17.55 -4.47
N VAL A 188 8.96 17.45 -3.83
CA VAL A 188 8.76 16.57 -2.67
C VAL A 188 8.96 15.10 -3.07
N TRP A 189 8.52 14.70 -4.26
CA TRP A 189 8.73 13.34 -4.76
C TRP A 189 10.20 13.04 -5.04
N ILE A 190 10.92 13.96 -5.69
CA ILE A 190 12.37 13.82 -5.94
C ILE A 190 13.12 13.75 -4.61
N ALA A 191 12.80 14.62 -3.64
CA ALA A 191 13.40 14.59 -2.31
C ALA A 191 13.15 13.24 -1.62
N TRP A 192 11.95 12.69 -1.73
CA TRP A 192 11.61 11.37 -1.18
C TRP A 192 12.40 10.24 -1.86
N VAL A 193 12.44 10.23 -3.20
CA VAL A 193 13.17 9.19 -3.98
C VAL A 193 14.67 9.28 -3.71
N MET A 194 15.25 10.48 -3.72
CA MET A 194 16.67 10.68 -3.41
C MET A 194 16.98 10.27 -1.97
N GLY A 195 16.12 10.63 -1.01
CA GLY A 195 16.25 10.19 0.38
C GLY A 195 16.24 8.66 0.50
N TRP A 196 15.32 7.99 -0.22
CA TRP A 196 15.27 6.53 -0.28
C TRP A 196 16.54 5.91 -0.89
N VAL A 197 17.04 6.46 -1.99
CA VAL A 197 18.26 5.96 -2.68
C VAL A 197 19.47 6.07 -1.76
N VAL A 198 19.68 7.24 -1.15
CA VAL A 198 20.79 7.48 -0.20
C VAL A 198 20.66 6.55 1.01
N TRP A 199 19.46 6.46 1.60
CA TRP A 199 19.20 5.58 2.73
C TRP A 199 19.52 4.11 2.41
N SER A 200 18.98 3.60 1.29
CA SER A 200 19.16 2.21 0.88
C SER A 200 20.62 1.84 0.58
N SER A 201 21.42 2.82 0.14
CA SER A 201 22.85 2.63 -0.15
C SER A 201 23.68 2.47 1.13
N HIS A 202 23.25 3.10 2.24
CA HIS A 202 23.89 2.97 3.55
C HIS A 202 23.35 1.80 4.39
N HIS A 203 22.22 1.20 3.99
CA HIS A 203 21.52 0.16 4.75
C HIS A 203 21.34 -1.11 3.89
N PRO A 204 22.41 -1.88 3.62
CA PRO A 204 22.37 -3.03 2.70
C PRO A 204 21.48 -4.19 3.20
N HIS A 205 21.03 -4.18 4.45
CA HIS A 205 20.01 -5.11 4.98
C HIS A 205 18.61 -4.86 4.40
N TRP A 206 18.36 -3.73 3.73
CA TRP A 206 17.10 -3.44 3.03
C TRP A 206 17.02 -3.98 1.59
N HIS A 207 18.04 -4.68 1.10
CA HIS A 207 17.94 -5.33 -0.21
C HIS A 207 16.89 -6.44 -0.20
N MET A 208 16.02 -6.45 -1.21
CA MET A 208 14.90 -7.39 -1.36
C MET A 208 15.31 -8.84 -1.12
N GLY A 209 16.46 -9.27 -1.64
CA GLY A 209 16.97 -10.64 -1.44
C GLY A 209 17.27 -11.00 0.02
N ARG A 210 17.74 -10.04 0.83
CA ARG A 210 17.95 -10.25 2.28
C ARG A 210 16.66 -10.14 3.06
N LEU A 211 15.77 -9.21 2.67
CA LEU A 211 14.45 -9.06 3.27
C LEU A 211 13.60 -10.32 3.07
N ILE A 212 13.64 -10.97 1.91
CA ILE A 212 12.99 -12.28 1.69
C ILE A 212 13.53 -13.34 2.68
N GLY A 213 14.79 -13.22 3.11
CA GLY A 213 15.39 -14.04 4.16
C GLY A 213 14.74 -13.89 5.55
N LEU A 214 14.00 -12.80 5.85
CA LEU A 214 13.18 -12.68 7.07
C LEU A 214 12.10 -13.76 7.13
N GLY A 215 11.51 -14.09 5.98
CA GLY A 215 10.53 -15.15 5.83
C GLY A 215 11.16 -16.54 5.68
N HIS A 216 12.45 -16.71 5.96
CA HIS A 216 13.09 -18.03 5.91
C HIS A 216 14.02 -18.25 7.12
N GLY A 217 14.01 -17.35 8.10
CA GLY A 217 14.82 -17.46 9.32
C GLY A 217 16.33 -17.25 9.14
N PHE A 218 16.81 -16.77 7.98
CA PHE A 218 18.24 -16.63 7.69
C PHE A 218 18.88 -15.30 8.12
N MET A 219 18.16 -14.45 8.85
CA MET A 219 18.72 -13.17 9.32
C MET A 219 19.54 -13.34 10.59
N THR A 220 20.73 -12.73 10.61
CA THR A 220 21.55 -12.67 11.81
C THR A 220 20.92 -11.75 12.85
N THR A 221 21.22 -11.99 14.14
CA THR A 221 20.71 -11.18 15.25
C THR A 221 21.04 -9.69 15.08
N GLU A 222 22.23 -9.38 14.57
CA GLU A 222 22.67 -8.02 14.26
C GLU A 222 21.77 -7.34 13.21
N GLN A 223 21.45 -8.04 12.13
CA GLN A 223 20.55 -7.53 11.08
C GLN A 223 19.13 -7.27 11.61
N MET A 224 18.63 -8.11 12.51
CA MET A 224 17.33 -7.90 13.14
C MET A 224 17.31 -6.63 14.00
N VAL A 225 18.37 -6.33 14.74
CA VAL A 225 18.46 -5.11 15.56
C VAL A 225 18.42 -3.87 14.68
N HIS A 226 19.20 -3.84 13.59
CA HIS A 226 19.18 -2.72 12.64
C HIS A 226 17.82 -2.53 11.99
N LEU A 227 17.12 -3.61 11.61
CA LEU A 227 15.76 -3.51 11.08
C LEU A 227 14.77 -2.94 12.08
N VAL A 228 14.86 -3.32 13.36
CA VAL A 228 13.98 -2.78 14.40
C VAL A 228 14.24 -1.29 14.60
N ILE A 229 15.51 -0.87 14.61
CA ILE A 229 15.89 0.56 14.69
C ILE A 229 15.29 1.33 13.51
N ASP A 230 15.44 0.82 12.29
CA ASP A 230 14.91 1.46 11.09
C ASP A 230 13.38 1.52 11.10
N LEU A 231 12.72 0.48 11.64
CA LEU A 231 11.29 0.43 11.79
C LEU A 231 10.80 1.50 12.78
N VAL A 232 11.46 1.63 13.93
CA VAL A 232 11.14 2.66 14.91
C VAL A 232 11.38 4.06 14.34
N ALA A 233 12.50 4.26 13.63
CA ALA A 233 12.78 5.51 12.92
C ALA A 233 11.69 5.83 11.89
N SER A 234 11.20 4.83 11.16
CA SER A 234 10.10 4.99 10.20
C SER A 234 8.79 5.42 10.87
N TRP A 235 8.51 4.96 12.09
CA TRP A 235 7.31 5.35 12.83
C TRP A 235 7.41 6.77 13.38
N ILE A 236 8.59 7.18 13.85
CA ILE A 236 8.85 8.57 14.25
C ILE A 236 8.67 9.49 13.05
N LEU A 237 9.24 9.13 11.89
CA LEU A 237 9.08 9.87 10.65
C LEU A 237 7.60 9.91 10.20
N ALA A 238 6.86 8.81 10.35
CA ALA A 238 5.43 8.76 10.06
C ALA A 238 4.62 9.71 10.94
N ALA A 239 4.95 9.81 12.23
CA ALA A 239 4.32 10.73 13.16
C ALA A 239 4.59 12.19 12.75
N LEU A 240 5.85 12.52 12.44
CA LEU A 240 6.25 13.85 11.95
C LEU A 240 5.51 14.24 10.66
N LEU A 241 5.42 13.32 9.69
CA LEU A 241 4.69 13.53 8.44
C LEU A 241 3.19 13.71 8.67
N THR A 242 2.62 12.99 9.62
CA THR A 242 1.20 13.15 9.97
C THR A 242 0.93 14.50 10.63
N CYS A 243 1.83 14.97 11.50
CA CYS A 243 1.78 16.32 12.06
C CYS A 243 1.92 17.39 10.98
N LEU A 244 2.83 17.20 10.04
CA LEU A 244 3.03 18.10 8.90
C LEU A 244 1.81 18.13 7.96
N ALA A 245 1.14 16.99 7.75
CA ALA A 245 -0.13 16.95 7.03
C ALA A 245 -1.22 17.74 7.76
N ALA A 246 -1.32 17.61 9.09
CA ALA A 246 -2.27 18.37 9.92
C ALA A 246 -2.00 19.88 9.85
N TYR A 247 -0.73 20.29 9.91
CA TYR A 247 -0.34 21.70 9.75
C TYR A 247 -0.74 22.26 8.38
N PHE A 248 -0.53 21.51 7.29
CA PHE A 248 -0.97 21.94 5.97
C PHE A 248 -2.48 22.03 5.81
N LEU A 249 -3.24 21.24 6.58
CA LEU A 249 -4.69 21.29 6.58
C LEU A 249 -5.20 22.54 7.30
N GLU A 250 -4.64 22.85 8.47
CA GLU A 250 -4.98 24.05 9.24
C GLU A 250 -4.75 25.33 8.43
N ARG A 251 -3.57 25.45 7.81
CA ARG A 251 -3.22 26.62 6.99
C ARG A 251 -4.06 26.76 5.71
N GLN A 252 -4.70 25.68 5.24
CA GLN A 252 -5.63 25.74 4.10
C GLN A 252 -7.03 26.17 4.50
N THR A 253 -7.39 25.99 5.78
CA THR A 253 -8.72 26.31 6.29
C THR A 253 -8.87 27.75 6.81
N ASP A 254 -7.75 28.45 7.01
CA ASP A 254 -7.72 29.87 7.43
C ASP A 254 -7.79 30.88 6.26
N LEU A 255 -8.13 30.41 5.04
CA LEU A 255 -8.32 31.20 3.82
C LEU A 255 -9.80 31.28 3.46
#